data_AF-A0AAU2Z7W9-F1
#
_entry.id   AF-A0AAU2Z7W9-F1
#
_cell.length_a   1.000
_cell.length_b   1.000
_cell.length_c   1.000
_cell.angle_alpha   90.00
_cell.angle_beta   90.00
_cell.angle_gamma   90.00
#
_symmetry.space_group_name_H-M   'P 1'
#
loop_
_entity.id
_entity.type
_entity.pdbx_description
1 polymer ?
#
loop_
_entity_poly.entity_id
_entity_poly.type
_entity_poly.pdbx_seq_one_letter_code
_entity_poly.pdbx_strand_id
1 'polypeptide(L)' 'MIRVTRTQLDTGAIAVVRATPDGLTIDMDRSHITPTGAAGLEQALNGLAPRSDGNDADEERQS' A
#
# COMPACT_ATOMS: atom_id res chain seq x y z
N MET A 1 2.10 -0.48 -6.75
CA MET A 1 1.84 -1.57 -5.77
C MET A 1 2.33 -1.13 -4.40
N ILE A 2 1.63 -1.47 -3.31
CA ILE A 2 2.06 -1.13 -1.94
C ILE A 2 2.70 -2.38 -1.29
N ARG A 3 3.85 -2.23 -0.64
CA ARG A 3 4.51 -3.29 0.12
C ARG A 3 4.71 -2.87 1.57
N VAL A 4 4.39 -3.74 2.52
CA VAL A 4 4.58 -3.50 3.95
C VAL A 4 5.54 -4.55 4.51
N THR A 5 6.69 -4.10 5.01
CA THR A 5 7.71 -4.97 5.59
C THR A 5 7.77 -4.75 7.10
N ARG A 6 7.75 -5.83 7.87
CA ARG A 6 8.09 -5.80 9.29
C ARG A 6 9.60 -5.96 9.45
N THR A 7 10.30 -4.95 9.98
CA THR A 7 11.75 -4.95 10.15
C THR A 7 12.18 -4.25 11.44
N GLN A 8 13.44 -4.37 11.86
CA GLN A 8 13.98 -3.54 12.94
C GLN A 8 14.36 -2.17 12.35
N LEU A 9 13.85 -1.09 12.94
CA LEU A 9 14.25 0.27 12.60
C LEU A 9 15.15 0.82 13.71
N ASP A 10 16.41 1.09 13.38
CA ASP A 10 17.40 1.58 14.36
C ASP A 10 17.31 3.10 14.59
N THR A 11 16.42 3.78 13.87
CA THR A 11 16.21 5.23 13.94
C THR A 11 15.26 5.66 15.06
N GLY A 12 14.61 4.71 15.74
CA GLY A 12 13.53 4.97 16.68
C GLY A 12 12.20 5.37 16.02
N ALA A 13 12.13 5.36 14.69
CA ALA A 13 10.89 5.61 13.96
C ALA A 13 9.95 4.38 14.05
N ILE A 14 8.64 4.63 14.14
CA ILE A 14 7.63 3.57 14.08
C ILE A 14 7.50 3.01 12.66
N ALA A 15 7.63 3.87 11.65
CA ALA A 15 7.58 3.49 10.26
C ALA A 15 8.42 4.44 9.38
N VAL A 16 8.92 3.90 8.27
CA VAL A 16 9.56 4.65 7.18
C VAL A 16 8.81 4.35 5.90
N VAL A 17 8.42 5.41 5.18
CA VAL A 17 7.69 5.30 3.91
C VAL A 17 8.58 5.79 2.77
N ARG A 18 8.66 5.00 1.69
CA ARG A 18 9.39 5.34 0.47
C ARG A 18 8.48 5.17 -0.73
N ALA A 19 8.28 6.26 -1.47
CA ALA A 19 7.59 6.23 -2.75
C ALA A 19 8.63 6.14 -3.89
N THR A 20 8.36 5.26 -4.84
CA THR A 20 9.12 5.07 -6.08
C THR A 20 8.13 5.08 -7.25
N PRO A 21 8.58 5.24 -8.51
CA PRO A 21 7.71 5.13 -9.67
C PRO A 21 6.91 3.81 -9.72
N ASP A 22 7.48 2.72 -9.22
CA ASP A 22 6.88 1.37 -9.28
C ASP A 22 5.94 1.08 -8.11
N GLY A 23 5.98 1.89 -7.05
CA GLY A 23 5.16 1.65 -5.87
C GLY A 23 5.61 2.34 -4.60
N LEU A 24 4.93 1.99 -3.52
CA LEU A 24 5.14 2.54 -2.19
C LEU A 24 5.55 1.43 -1.24
N THR A 25 6.68 1.60 -0.56
CA THR A 25 7.19 0.68 0.45
C THR A 25 7.02 1.30 1.83
N ILE A 26 6.50 0.53 2.77
CA ILE A 26 6.36 0.90 4.18
C ILE A 26 7.15 -0.10 5.00
N ASP A 27 8.24 0.34 5.61
CA ASP A 27 8.96 -0.44 6.59
C ASP A 27 8.44 -0.07 7.97
N MET A 28 7.85 -1.03 8.69
CA MET A 28 7.33 -0.84 10.04
C MET A 28 8.24 -1.50 11.06
N ASP A 29 8.51 -0.79 12.15
CA ASP A 29 9.31 -1.36 13.24
C ASP A 29 8.60 -2.56 13.87
N ARG A 30 9.37 -3.63 14.02
CA ARG A 30 8.87 -4.94 14.45
C ARG A 30 8.34 -4.95 15.88
N SER A 31 8.66 -3.96 16.70
CA SER A 31 8.10 -3.80 18.06
C SER A 31 6.68 -3.22 18.05
N HIS A 32 6.27 -2.59 16.94
CA HIS A 32 4.97 -1.91 16.81
C HIS A 32 3.96 -2.66 15.95
N ILE A 33 4.37 -3.73 15.26
CA ILE A 33 3.46 -4.53 14.43
C ILE A 33 3.78 -6.03 14.50
N THR A 34 2.75 -6.86 14.44
CA THR A 34 2.90 -8.31 14.31
C THR A 34 3.14 -8.70 12.85
N PRO A 35 3.71 -9.88 12.56
CA PRO A 35 3.83 -10.37 11.19
C PRO A 35 2.48 -10.42 10.46
N THR A 36 1.44 -10.92 11.12
CA THR A 36 0.08 -10.96 10.59
C THR A 36 -0.50 -9.57 10.36
N GLY A 37 -0.22 -8.62 11.26
CA GLY A 37 -0.65 -7.23 11.11
C GLY A 37 -0.02 -6.56 9.89
N ALA A 38 1.27 -6.78 9.63
CA ALA A 38 1.94 -6.23 8.45
C ALA A 38 1.35 -6.78 7.15
N ALA A 39 1.10 -8.09 7.08
CA ALA A 39 0.45 -8.72 5.93
C ALA A 39 -0.99 -8.21 5.71
N GLY A 40 -1.76 -8.09 6.80
CA GLY A 40 -3.13 -7.56 6.72
C GLY A 40 -3.18 -6.10 6.30
N LEU A 41 -2.23 -5.28 6.77
CA LEU A 41 -2.10 -3.88 6.36
C LEU A 41 -1.73 -3.76 4.88
N GLU A 42 -0.78 -4.57 4.39
CA GLU A 42 -0.43 -4.63 2.97
C GLU A 42 -1.66 -4.95 2.11
N GLN A 43 -2.42 -5.98 2.50
CA GLN A 43 -3.63 -6.37 1.80
C GLN A 43 -4.69 -5.26 1.80
N ALA A 44 -4.94 -4.65 2.95
CA ALA A 44 -5.92 -3.57 3.08
C ALA A 44 -5.57 -2.38 2.18
N LEU A 45 -4.30 -1.95 2.20
CA LEU A 45 -3.84 -0.80 1.41
C LEU A 45 -3.88 -1.07 -0.10
N ASN A 46 -3.48 -2.26 -0.54
CA ASN A 46 -3.61 -2.62 -1.95
C ASN A 46 -5.08 -2.77 -2.39
N GLY A 47 -5.99 -3.12 -1.47
CA GLY A 47 -7.44 -3.15 -1.72
C GLY A 47 -8.08 -1.76 -1.86
N LEU A 48 -7.41 -0.70 -1.39
CA LEU A 48 -7.86 0.70 -1.54
C LEU A 48 -7.40 1.35 -2.85
N ALA A 49 -6.45 0.74 -3.58
CA ALA A 49 -6.04 1.25 -4.88
C ALA A 49 -7.29 1.34 -5.77
N PRO A 50 -7.52 2.47 -6.48
CA PRO A 50 -8.66 2.60 -7.38
C PRO A 50 -8.72 1.36 -8.26
N ARG A 51 -9.84 0.62 -8.21
CA ARG A 51 -10.09 -0.35 -9.25
C ARG A 51 -10.07 0.45 -10.54
N SER A 52 -9.14 0.14 -11.43
CA SER A 52 -9.22 0.57 -12.82
C SER A 52 -10.39 -0.17 -13.49
N ASP A 53 -11.58 -0.08 -12.91
CA ASP A 53 -12.80 -0.46 -13.57
C ASP A 53 -13.05 0.67 -14.56
N GLY A 54 -12.64 0.44 -15.81
CA GLY A 54 -12.83 1.38 -16.91
C GLY A 54 -14.30 1.77 -17.01
N ASN A 55 -14.60 3.03 -16.68
CA ASN A 55 -15.91 3.64 -16.85
C ASN A 55 -15.87 4.82 -17.83
N ASP A 56 -14.86 4.87 -18.70
CA ASP A 56 -14.75 5.83 -19.81
C ASP A 56 -15.39 5.29 -21.11
N ALA A 57 -16.45 4.47 -21.03
CA ALA A 57 -17.04 3.82 -22.20
C ALA A 57 -18.57 3.94 -22.31
N ASP A 58 -19.18 4.97 -21.74
CA ASP A 58 -20.64 5.15 -21.81
C ASP A 58 -21.11 6.60 -22.08
N GLU A 59 -20.34 7.40 -22.84
CA GLU A 59 -20.79 8.75 -23.29
C GLU A 59 -20.92 8.96 -24.81
N GLU A 60 -20.61 7.98 -25.67
CA GLU A 60 -20.68 8.15 -27.14
C GLU A 60 -21.78 7.35 -27.87
N ARG A 61 -22.82 6.85 -27.18
CA ARG A 61 -23.97 6.18 -27.82
C ARG A 61 -25.29 6.96 -27.74
N GLN A 62 -25.21 8.29 -27.70
CA GLN A 62 -26.35 9.18 -27.93
C GLN A 62 -25.91 10.32 -28.87
N SER A 63 -25.73 10.01 -30.15
CA SER A 63 -25.66 10.99 -31.24
C SER A 63 -26.30 10.39 -32.48
#